data_AF-A0A1R2BTE6-F1
#
_entry.id   AF-A0A1R2BTE6-F1
#
_cell.length_a   1.000
_cell.length_b   1.000
_cell.length_c   1.000
_cell.angle_alpha   90.00
_cell.angle_beta   90.00
_cell.angle_gamma   90.00
#
_symmetry.space_group_name_H-M   'P 1'
#
loop_
_entity.id
_entity.type
_entity.pdbx_description
1 polymer ?
#
loop_
_entity_poly.entity_id
_entity_poly.type
_entity_poly.pdbx_seq_one_letter_code
_entity_poly.pdbx_strand_id
1 'polypeptide(L)'
;MECPVCLDNFNTSIHMPYVLPCGHSVCVSCVDALIKAHNNFCPIDRRDFTSRDQLKPNYDFLEVLQAQITPVIQNLLCCNGHLIEELVTVTQNCEICDKRRSTLWFCITCQYGVCDKCKNWFEGSRSVIEPGLKCYRSHSMRLTEDVQKYYPKRKGVFLCDGCLKKSSGSSTHCRKCNVDFCIECYQKLIELIPVATNIFCTCKNQLAWRFSEVCGKCKRCKNAYKKSGSFLCLKCKNKFCIKCTDCIRRNR
;
A
#
# COMPACT_ATOMS: atom_id res chain seq x y z
N MET A 1 -19.66 -3.31 -5.19
CA MET A 1 -20.24 -3.02 -6.52
C MET A 1 -19.15 -3.29 -7.54
N GLU A 2 -19.44 -4.07 -8.59
CA GLU A 2 -18.44 -4.67 -9.48
C GLU A 2 -18.57 -4.18 -10.92
N CYS A 3 -17.46 -4.15 -11.65
CA CYS A 3 -17.46 -3.80 -13.05
C CYS A 3 -18.09 -4.93 -13.90
N PRO A 4 -19.03 -4.63 -14.81
CA PRO A 4 -19.69 -5.65 -15.62
C PRO A 4 -18.79 -6.35 -16.64
N VAL A 5 -17.57 -5.85 -16.87
CA VAL A 5 -16.63 -6.40 -17.85
C VAL A 5 -15.60 -7.31 -17.19
N CYS A 6 -14.89 -6.82 -16.18
CA CYS A 6 -13.86 -7.61 -15.49
C CYS A 6 -14.34 -8.29 -14.21
N LEU A 7 -15.54 -7.97 -13.72
CA LEU A 7 -16.13 -8.46 -12.47
C LEU A 7 -15.35 -8.06 -11.20
N ASP A 8 -14.33 -7.20 -11.33
CA ASP A 8 -13.62 -6.65 -10.18
C ASP A 8 -14.41 -5.53 -9.50
N ASN A 9 -14.23 -5.39 -8.19
CA ASN A 9 -14.80 -4.30 -7.41
C ASN A 9 -14.28 -2.94 -7.88
N PHE A 10 -15.19 -1.98 -8.01
CA PHE A 10 -14.83 -0.60 -8.28
C PHE A 10 -14.00 -0.02 -7.13
N ASN A 11 -13.03 0.83 -7.45
CA ASN A 11 -12.18 1.53 -6.48
C ASN A 11 -11.82 2.93 -6.99
N THR A 12 -10.99 3.68 -6.25
CA THR A 12 -10.60 5.05 -6.62
C THR A 12 -9.36 5.13 -7.51
N SER A 13 -8.88 4.00 -8.04
CA SER A 13 -7.63 3.90 -8.82
C SER A 13 -7.83 3.13 -10.12
N ILE A 14 -7.35 1.87 -10.18
CA ILE A 14 -7.29 1.04 -11.39
C ILE A 14 -8.69 0.63 -11.84
N HIS A 15 -9.60 0.41 -10.89
CA HIS A 15 -11.00 0.09 -11.16
C HIS A 15 -11.91 1.30 -10.92
N MET A 16 -11.44 2.50 -11.30
CA MET A 16 -12.24 3.73 -11.21
C MET A 16 -13.45 3.67 -12.14
N PRO A 17 -14.70 3.86 -11.63
CA PRO A 17 -15.90 3.83 -12.46
C PRO A 17 -15.96 5.06 -13.38
N TYR A 18 -16.18 4.82 -14.67
CA TYR A 18 -16.48 5.83 -15.69
C TYR A 18 -17.90 5.64 -16.20
N VAL A 19 -18.62 6.75 -16.37
CA VAL A 19 -19.98 6.75 -16.92
C VAL A 19 -19.91 6.81 -18.44
N LEU A 20 -20.51 5.83 -19.10
CA LEU A 20 -20.74 5.83 -20.54
C LEU A 20 -21.93 6.75 -20.87
N PRO A 21 -22.09 7.24 -22.11
CA PRO A 21 -23.20 8.13 -22.50
C PRO A 21 -24.58 7.53 -22.24
N CYS A 22 -24.67 6.21 -22.17
CA CYS A 22 -25.87 5.47 -21.85
C CYS A 22 -26.27 5.47 -20.36
N GLY A 23 -25.40 5.95 -19.47
CA GLY A 23 -25.57 5.98 -18.01
C GLY A 23 -24.92 4.81 -17.27
N HIS A 24 -24.51 3.75 -17.98
CA HIS A 24 -23.84 2.60 -17.36
C HIS A 24 -22.40 2.92 -16.93
N SER A 25 -21.94 2.27 -15.86
CA SER A 25 -20.59 2.43 -15.34
C SER A 25 -19.69 1.24 -15.67
N VAL A 26 -18.49 1.52 -16.19
CA VAL A 26 -17.43 0.54 -16.50
C VAL A 26 -16.11 1.08 -15.95
N CYS A 27 -15.21 0.21 -15.47
CA CYS A 27 -13.96 0.68 -14.90
C CYS A 27 -13.01 1.24 -15.98
N VAL A 28 -12.15 2.18 -15.61
CA VAL A 28 -11.23 2.85 -16.54
C VAL A 28 -10.37 1.88 -17.34
N SER A 29 -9.84 0.84 -16.70
CA SER A 29 -9.03 -0.18 -17.36
C SER A 29 -9.82 -0.93 -18.45
N CYS A 30 -11.10 -1.21 -18.21
CA CYS A 30 -11.97 -1.86 -19.20
C CYS A 30 -12.41 -0.90 -20.31
N VAL A 31 -12.67 0.37 -20.00
CA VAL A 31 -12.95 1.40 -21.02
C VAL A 31 -11.75 1.53 -21.98
N ASP A 32 -10.54 1.63 -21.45
CA ASP A 32 -9.34 1.75 -22.26
C ASP A 32 -9.11 0.48 -23.12
N ALA A 33 -9.44 -0.70 -22.60
CA ALA A 33 -9.37 -1.96 -23.34
C ALA A 33 -10.40 -2.02 -24.49
N LEU A 34 -11.64 -1.56 -24.26
CA LEU A 34 -12.70 -1.51 -25.28
C LEU A 34 -12.32 -0.59 -26.44
N ILE A 35 -11.83 0.61 -26.14
CA ILE A 35 -11.40 1.58 -27.15
C ILE A 35 -10.22 1.04 -27.96
N LYS A 36 -9.24 0.42 -27.29
CA LYS A 36 -8.09 -0.20 -27.94
C LYS A 36 -8.50 -1.35 -28.88
N ALA A 37 -9.58 -2.04 -28.56
CA ALA A 37 -10.14 -3.11 -29.40
C ALA A 37 -11.08 -2.59 -30.49
N HIS A 38 -11.27 -1.26 -30.62
CA HIS A 38 -12.27 -0.64 -31.50
C HIS A 38 -13.73 -1.08 -31.23
N ASN A 39 -14.02 -1.49 -29.99
CA ASN A 39 -15.34 -1.89 -29.53
C ASN A 39 -15.97 -0.75 -28.72
N ASN A 40 -16.22 0.38 -29.38
CA ASN A 40 -16.69 1.59 -28.72
C ASN A 40 -18.21 1.56 -28.45
N PHE A 41 -18.70 0.48 -27.87
CA PHE A 41 -20.08 0.30 -27.47
C PHE A 41 -20.17 -0.16 -26.02
N CYS A 42 -21.24 0.22 -25.33
CA CYS A 42 -21.48 -0.19 -23.97
C CYS A 42 -21.65 -1.72 -23.88
N PRO A 43 -20.94 -2.40 -22.97
CA PRO A 43 -21.03 -3.86 -22.82
C PRO A 43 -22.39 -4.35 -22.29
N ILE A 44 -23.21 -3.46 -21.73
CA ILE A 44 -24.51 -3.79 -21.14
C ILE A 44 -25.63 -3.63 -22.17
N ASP A 45 -25.70 -2.47 -22.83
CA ASP A 45 -26.82 -2.11 -23.70
C ASP A 45 -26.42 -1.78 -25.14
N ARG A 46 -25.14 -1.96 -25.49
CA ARG A 46 -24.58 -1.80 -26.84
C ARG A 46 -24.76 -0.42 -27.47
N ARG A 47 -25.07 0.61 -26.67
CA ARG A 47 -25.06 2.00 -27.16
C ARG A 47 -23.63 2.45 -27.41
N ASP A 48 -23.41 3.05 -28.58
CA ASP A 48 -22.10 3.54 -28.99
C ASP A 48 -21.62 4.73 -28.15
N PHE A 49 -20.31 4.87 -28.06
CA PHE A 49 -19.64 6.05 -27.52
C PHE A 49 -18.45 6.42 -28.39
N THR A 50 -18.13 7.70 -28.51
CA THR A 50 -17.19 8.14 -29.55
C THR A 50 -15.74 8.00 -29.12
N SER A 51 -15.38 8.48 -27.93
CA SER A 51 -13.99 8.51 -27.47
C SER A 51 -13.84 8.58 -25.96
N ARG A 52 -12.62 8.29 -25.50
CA ARG A 52 -12.24 8.31 -24.08
C ARG A 52 -12.44 9.67 -23.41
N ASP A 53 -12.22 10.76 -24.15
CA ASP A 53 -12.20 12.14 -23.63
C ASP A 53 -13.59 12.66 -23.27
N GLN A 54 -14.62 12.10 -23.90
CA GLN A 54 -16.02 12.42 -23.64
C GLN A 54 -16.54 11.70 -22.39
N LEU A 55 -15.84 10.67 -21.92
CA LEU A 55 -16.22 9.89 -20.75
C LEU A 55 -15.70 10.55 -19.48
N LYS A 56 -16.56 10.65 -18.47
CA LYS A 56 -16.22 11.22 -17.16
C LYS A 56 -16.25 10.13 -16.08
N PRO A 57 -15.43 10.26 -15.03
CA PRO A 57 -15.60 9.46 -13.84
C PRO A 57 -17.03 9.58 -13.31
N ASN A 58 -17.56 8.50 -12.73
CA ASN A 58 -18.83 8.55 -12.03
C ASN A 58 -18.59 9.20 -10.65
N TYR A 59 -18.72 10.52 -10.56
CA TYR A 59 -18.40 11.27 -9.34
C TYR A 59 -19.33 10.90 -8.17
N ASP A 60 -20.63 10.71 -8.43
CA ASP A 60 -21.59 10.29 -7.39
C ASP A 60 -21.21 8.92 -6.82
N PHE A 61 -20.86 7.98 -7.69
CA PHE A 61 -20.42 6.67 -7.27
C PHE A 61 -19.04 6.72 -6.59
N LEU A 62 -18.14 7.59 -7.04
CA LEU A 62 -16.87 7.83 -6.35
C LEU A 62 -17.08 8.42 -4.95
N GLU A 63 -18.06 9.31 -4.78
CA GLU A 63 -18.45 9.86 -3.48
C GLU A 63 -19.01 8.77 -2.57
N VAL A 64 -19.85 7.86 -3.08
CA VAL A 64 -20.33 6.70 -2.33
C VAL A 64 -19.17 5.76 -1.96
N LEU A 65 -18.25 5.48 -2.88
CA LEU A 65 -17.06 4.67 -2.60
C LEU A 65 -16.17 5.33 -1.54
N GLN A 66 -16.06 6.66 -1.57
CA GLN A 66 -15.33 7.44 -0.56
C GLN A 66 -16.07 7.52 0.78
N ALA A 67 -17.40 7.59 0.78
CA ALA A 67 -18.22 7.62 1.99
C ALA A 67 -18.28 6.25 2.68
N GLN A 68 -18.16 5.16 1.92
CA GLN A 68 -17.92 3.81 2.45
C GLN A 68 -16.50 3.66 3.03
N ILE A 69 -15.55 4.50 2.62
CA ILE A 69 -14.36 4.81 3.41
C ILE A 69 -14.80 5.77 4.51
N THR A 70 -15.68 5.30 5.40
CA THR A 70 -15.79 5.93 6.71
C THR A 70 -14.38 6.02 7.27
N PRO A 71 -14.01 7.10 7.99
CA PRO A 71 -12.89 7.01 8.90
C PRO A 71 -13.32 5.94 9.88
N VAL A 72 -12.95 4.69 9.61
CA VAL A 72 -13.02 3.62 10.58
C VAL A 72 -12.30 4.25 11.75
N ILE A 73 -13.03 4.56 12.82
CA ILE A 73 -12.40 4.75 14.13
C ILE A 73 -11.69 3.41 14.30
N GLN A 74 -10.41 3.38 13.94
CA GLN A 74 -9.63 2.17 14.03
C GLN A 74 -9.40 2.05 15.52
N ASN A 75 -10.35 1.38 16.15
CA ASN A 75 -10.22 0.87 17.49
C ASN A 75 -8.85 0.21 17.56
N LEU A 76 -8.03 0.66 18.50
CA LEU A 76 -6.74 0.03 18.71
C LEU A 76 -7.02 -1.37 19.23
N LEU A 77 -6.76 -2.38 18.39
CA LEU A 77 -6.95 -3.77 18.74
C LEU A 77 -5.59 -4.41 19.06
N CYS A 78 -5.60 -5.36 20.00
CA CYS A 78 -4.45 -6.23 20.25
C CYS A 78 -4.29 -7.27 19.12
N CYS A 79 -3.24 -8.10 19.21
CA CYS A 79 -2.99 -9.17 18.24
C CYS A 79 -4.13 -10.19 18.09
N ASN A 80 -5.00 -10.31 19.08
CA ASN A 80 -6.16 -11.20 19.08
C ASN A 80 -7.48 -10.48 18.77
N GLY A 81 -7.44 -9.21 18.36
CA GLY A 81 -8.64 -8.46 17.97
C GLY A 81 -9.45 -7.85 19.12
N HIS A 82 -9.01 -7.97 20.37
CA HIS A 82 -9.66 -7.28 21.49
C HIS A 82 -9.30 -5.80 21.55
N LEU A 83 -10.24 -4.99 22.05
CA LEU A 83 -10.08 -3.55 22.24
C LEU A 83 -8.99 -3.21 23.28
N ILE A 84 -8.23 -2.15 23.01
CA ILE A 84 -7.24 -1.56 23.91
C ILE A 84 -7.76 -0.17 24.30
N GLU A 85 -8.36 -0.08 25.49
CA GLU A 85 -9.05 1.15 25.94
C GLU A 85 -8.75 1.54 27.40
N GLU A 86 -8.17 0.66 28.20
CA GLU A 86 -7.89 0.96 29.62
C GLU A 86 -6.46 1.47 29.81
N LEU A 87 -6.30 2.62 30.46
CA LEU A 87 -4.99 3.16 30.82
C LEU A 87 -4.56 2.63 32.19
N VAL A 88 -3.50 1.82 32.22
CA VAL A 88 -3.01 1.17 33.45
C VAL A 88 -1.60 1.66 33.79
N THR A 89 -1.35 1.83 35.09
CA THR A 89 0.00 2.11 35.62
C THR A 89 0.73 0.80 35.86
N VAL A 90 1.63 0.45 34.95
CA VAL A 90 2.42 -0.77 35.01
C VAL A 90 3.70 -0.58 34.20
N THR A 91 4.79 -1.16 34.72
CA THR A 91 6.10 -1.02 34.13
C THR A 91 6.39 -2.17 33.18
N GLN A 92 6.15 -1.97 31.89
CA GLN A 92 6.50 -2.94 30.84
C GLN A 92 6.87 -2.25 29.52
N ASN A 93 7.27 -3.04 28.53
CA ASN A 93 7.56 -2.54 27.19
C ASN A 93 6.25 -2.32 26.42
N CYS A 94 6.20 -1.24 25.64
CA CYS A 94 5.13 -1.02 24.67
C CYS A 94 5.26 -2.01 23.50
N GLU A 95 4.21 -2.76 23.20
CA GLU A 95 4.22 -3.81 22.17
C GLU A 95 4.47 -3.31 20.73
N ILE A 96 4.26 -2.02 20.50
CA ILE A 96 4.46 -1.37 19.19
C ILE A 96 5.87 -0.80 19.04
N CYS A 97 6.41 -0.16 20.07
CA CYS A 97 7.71 0.56 19.95
C CYS A 97 8.83 -0.02 20.80
N ASP A 98 8.55 -1.05 21.59
CA ASP A 98 9.46 -1.77 22.49
C ASP A 98 10.18 -0.90 23.52
N LYS A 99 9.65 0.30 23.79
CA LYS A 99 10.17 1.19 24.83
C LYS A 99 9.47 0.89 26.15
N ARG A 100 10.26 0.81 27.22
CA ARG A 100 9.76 0.71 28.59
C ARG A 100 8.94 1.95 28.96
N ARG A 101 7.78 1.74 29.58
CA ARG A 101 6.84 2.77 30.03
C ARG A 101 6.27 2.37 31.39
N SER A 102 5.88 3.36 32.18
CA SER A 102 5.18 3.20 33.45
C SER A 102 3.65 3.28 33.31
N THR A 103 3.17 3.74 32.16
CA THR A 103 1.74 3.89 31.86
C THR A 103 1.49 3.47 30.42
N LEU A 104 0.54 2.55 30.22
CA LEU A 104 0.19 2.01 28.91
C LEU A 104 -1.31 1.78 28.82
N TRP A 105 -1.82 1.81 27.59
CA TRP A 105 -3.16 1.37 27.25
C TRP A 105 -3.16 -0.15 27.08
N PHE A 106 -4.06 -0.87 27.75
CA PHE A 106 -4.09 -2.32 27.81
C PHE A 106 -5.30 -2.94 27.14
N CYS A 107 -5.06 -4.10 26.54
CA CYS A 107 -6.06 -5.15 26.50
C CYS A 107 -5.89 -5.99 27.77
N ILE A 108 -6.87 -5.95 28.68
CA ILE A 108 -6.87 -6.70 29.94
C ILE A 108 -6.77 -8.21 29.66
N THR A 109 -7.52 -8.69 28.67
CA THR A 109 -7.60 -10.11 28.30
C THR A 109 -6.26 -10.68 27.84
N CYS A 110 -5.47 -9.91 27.09
CA CYS A 110 -4.21 -10.39 26.51
C CYS A 110 -2.97 -9.82 27.20
N GLN A 111 -3.15 -8.95 28.20
CA GLN A 111 -2.09 -8.14 28.81
C GLN A 111 -1.22 -7.38 27.78
N TYR A 112 -1.82 -7.04 26.64
CA TYR A 112 -1.14 -6.40 25.53
C TYR A 112 -1.14 -4.88 25.73
N GLY A 113 0.03 -4.30 25.99
CA GLY A 113 0.17 -2.89 26.37
C GLY A 113 0.76 -1.99 25.28
N VAL A 114 0.13 -0.85 25.03
CA VAL A 114 0.53 0.14 24.02
C VAL A 114 0.69 1.53 24.66
N CYS A 115 1.83 2.19 24.42
CA CYS A 115 2.05 3.53 24.98
C CYS A 115 1.22 4.59 24.27
N ASP A 116 0.92 5.68 24.96
CA ASP A 116 0.11 6.79 24.46
C ASP A 116 0.56 7.31 23.08
N LYS A 117 1.88 7.52 22.91
CA LYS A 117 2.47 7.94 21.63
C LYS A 117 2.21 6.95 20.48
N CYS A 118 2.05 5.66 20.77
CA CYS A 118 1.73 4.64 19.79
C CYS A 118 0.24 4.50 19.54
N LYS A 119 -0.61 4.71 20.57
CA LYS A 119 -2.07 4.83 20.40
C LYS A 119 -2.43 6.01 19.52
N ASN A 120 -1.94 7.22 19.84
CA ASN A 120 -2.19 8.43 19.05
C ASN A 120 -1.72 8.31 17.60
N TRP A 121 -0.63 7.57 17.38
CA TRP A 121 -0.17 7.24 16.02
C TRP A 121 -1.09 6.27 15.30
N PHE A 122 -1.53 5.22 15.99
CA PHE A 122 -2.44 4.25 15.41
C PHE A 122 -3.74 4.94 14.98
N GLU A 123 -4.33 5.74 15.87
CA GLU A 123 -5.58 6.48 15.62
C GLU A 123 -5.44 7.52 14.51
N GLY A 124 -4.29 8.18 14.42
CA GLY A 124 -4.03 9.17 13.38
C GLY A 124 -3.33 8.61 12.12
N SER A 125 -3.41 7.30 11.90
CA SER A 125 -2.91 6.63 10.68
C SER A 125 -3.93 5.62 10.18
N ARG A 126 -3.89 5.30 8.87
CA ARG A 126 -4.76 4.27 8.28
C ARG A 126 -4.00 2.98 8.02
N SER A 127 -4.59 1.84 8.38
CA SER A 127 -4.01 0.54 7.97
C SER A 127 -3.99 0.42 6.45
N VAL A 128 -2.88 -0.06 5.89
CA VAL A 128 -2.82 -0.48 4.49
C VAL A 128 -3.39 -1.90 4.42
N ILE A 129 -4.49 -2.06 3.67
CA ILE A 129 -5.18 -3.35 3.47
C ILE A 129 -4.73 -4.02 2.15
N GLU A 130 -3.95 -3.31 1.33
CA GLU A 130 -3.54 -3.77 0.01
C GLU A 130 -2.83 -5.15 0.05
N PRO A 131 -3.23 -6.10 -0.82
CA PRO A 131 -2.72 -7.46 -0.79
C PRO A 131 -1.20 -7.51 -0.89
N GLY A 132 -0.58 -8.10 0.14
CA GLY A 132 0.83 -8.45 0.13
C GLY A 132 1.80 -7.36 0.57
N LEU A 133 1.38 -6.11 0.84
CA LEU A 133 2.28 -5.10 1.39
C LEU A 133 2.41 -5.21 2.93
N LYS A 134 3.45 -5.89 3.37
CA LYS A 134 3.82 -6.03 4.80
C LYS A 134 5.26 -5.57 5.02
N CYS A 135 5.67 -5.35 6.27
CA CYS A 135 7.10 -5.16 6.54
C CYS A 135 7.85 -6.51 6.45
N TYR A 136 9.18 -6.50 6.58
CA TYR A 136 10.00 -7.72 6.55
C TYR A 136 9.77 -8.71 7.69
N ARG A 137 9.04 -8.33 8.75
CA ARG A 137 8.55 -9.25 9.79
C ARG A 137 7.05 -9.53 9.66
N SER A 138 6.47 -9.30 8.48
CA SER A 138 5.05 -9.53 8.19
C SER A 138 4.06 -8.68 8.99
N HIS A 139 4.49 -7.58 9.62
CA HIS A 139 3.56 -6.64 10.22
C HIS A 139 2.83 -5.81 9.15
N SER A 140 1.57 -5.50 9.40
CA SER A 140 0.79 -4.57 8.59
C SER A 140 1.43 -3.18 8.60
N MET A 141 1.46 -2.57 7.42
CA MET A 141 1.93 -1.21 7.25
C MET A 141 0.79 -0.22 7.49
N ARG A 142 1.11 1.00 7.92
CA ARG A 142 0.12 2.07 8.10
C ARG A 142 0.54 3.31 7.33
N LEU A 143 -0.41 3.99 6.69
CA LEU A 143 -0.18 5.27 6.03
C LEU A 143 -0.49 6.41 6.99
N THR A 144 0.44 7.35 7.10
CA THR A 144 0.23 8.66 7.70
C THR A 144 0.34 9.74 6.64
N GLU A 145 -0.56 10.72 6.66
CA GLU A 145 -0.54 11.87 5.75
C GLU A 145 0.55 12.88 6.11
N ASP A 146 0.85 13.01 7.41
CA ASP A 146 1.91 13.88 7.88
C ASP A 146 2.83 13.17 8.90
N VAL A 147 4.05 12.87 8.45
CA VAL A 147 5.12 12.34 9.28
C VAL A 147 5.63 13.32 10.35
N GLN A 148 5.45 14.63 10.18
CA GLN A 148 5.90 15.63 11.16
C GLN A 148 5.22 15.41 12.51
N LYS A 149 3.93 15.09 12.49
CA LYS A 149 3.13 14.79 13.69
C LYS A 149 3.72 13.68 14.55
N TYR A 150 4.41 12.71 13.94
CA TYR A 150 4.90 11.51 14.64
C TYR A 150 6.42 11.44 14.81
N TYR A 151 7.17 12.21 14.02
CA TYR A 151 8.62 12.31 14.06
C TYR A 151 9.11 13.77 14.25
N PRO A 152 8.71 14.46 15.35
CA PRO A 152 9.04 15.88 15.54
C PRO A 152 10.56 16.14 15.57
N LYS A 153 11.34 15.18 16.07
CA LYS A 153 12.81 15.28 16.11
C LYS A 153 13.49 15.26 14.75
N ARG A 154 12.79 14.91 13.66
CA ARG A 154 13.37 14.74 12.33
C ARG A 154 13.09 15.90 11.37
N LYS A 155 12.62 17.05 11.87
CA LYS A 155 12.25 18.22 11.04
C LYS A 155 11.33 17.86 9.85
N GLY A 156 10.44 16.88 10.05
CA GLY A 156 9.52 16.43 9.01
C GLY A 156 10.10 15.62 7.86
N VAL A 157 11.33 15.13 8.00
CA VAL A 157 11.99 14.34 6.97
C VAL A 157 12.25 12.93 7.47
N PHE A 158 12.03 11.92 6.62
CA PHE A 158 12.39 10.53 6.88
C PHE A 158 13.21 9.97 5.72
N LEU A 159 13.99 8.93 5.99
CA LEU A 159 14.68 8.17 4.94
C LEU A 159 13.76 7.05 4.49
N CYS A 160 13.38 7.05 3.22
CA CYS A 160 12.59 5.95 2.67
C CYS A 160 13.48 4.71 2.44
N ASP A 161 13.14 3.56 3.03
CA ASP A 161 13.86 2.30 2.89
C ASP A 161 13.80 1.72 1.46
N GLY A 162 12.80 2.12 0.68
CA GLY A 162 12.64 1.68 -0.71
C GLY A 162 13.53 2.42 -1.70
N CYS A 163 13.54 3.76 -1.63
CA CYS A 163 14.27 4.60 -2.58
C CYS A 163 15.60 5.14 -2.06
N LEU A 164 15.86 5.04 -0.75
CA LEU A 164 17.00 5.61 -0.03
C LEU A 164 17.11 7.13 -0.15
N LYS A 165 16.02 7.82 -0.50
CA LYS A 165 15.95 9.29 -0.51
C LYS A 165 15.30 9.79 0.78
N LYS A 166 15.69 10.99 1.18
CA LYS A 166 14.99 11.78 2.17
C LYS A 166 13.65 12.25 1.58
N SER A 167 12.57 12.10 2.34
CA SER A 167 11.21 12.45 1.94
C SER A 167 10.47 13.14 3.09
N SER A 168 9.46 13.92 2.77
CA SER A 168 8.57 14.60 3.72
C SER A 168 7.11 14.33 3.36
N GLY A 169 6.17 14.75 4.22
CA GLY A 169 4.73 14.56 4.02
C GLY A 169 4.30 13.12 4.29
N SER A 170 3.52 12.53 3.38
CA SER A 170 2.94 11.21 3.58
C SER A 170 3.97 10.07 3.57
N SER A 171 3.77 9.09 4.44
CA SER A 171 4.59 7.87 4.47
C SER A 171 3.78 6.64 4.82
N THR A 172 4.15 5.51 4.24
CA THR A 172 3.67 4.19 4.65
C THR A 172 4.75 3.53 5.50
N HIS A 173 4.45 3.21 6.75
CA HIS A 173 5.48 2.72 7.66
C HIS A 173 4.99 1.64 8.63
N CYS A 174 5.95 0.85 9.10
CA CYS A 174 5.80 -0.07 10.22
C CYS A 174 6.61 0.46 11.39
N ARG A 175 5.91 0.94 12.42
CA ARG A 175 6.57 1.51 13.60
C ARG A 175 7.37 0.50 14.41
N LYS A 176 6.92 -0.76 14.48
CA LYS A 176 7.59 -1.86 15.19
C LYS A 176 8.92 -2.24 14.56
N CYS A 177 8.98 -2.29 13.23
CA CYS A 177 10.20 -2.64 12.50
C CYS A 177 11.03 -1.43 12.06
N ASN A 178 10.53 -0.21 12.31
CA ASN A 178 11.12 1.05 11.86
C ASN A 178 11.46 0.98 10.37
N VAL A 179 10.42 0.74 9.57
CA VAL A 179 10.45 0.69 8.10
C VAL A 179 9.57 1.81 7.58
N ASP A 180 10.10 2.68 6.74
CA ASP A 180 9.40 3.83 6.17
C ASP A 180 9.47 3.79 4.62
N PHE A 181 8.34 3.93 3.95
CA PHE A 181 8.25 4.13 2.50
C PHE A 181 7.65 5.50 2.19
N CYS A 182 8.27 6.22 1.26
CA CYS A 182 7.64 7.40 0.66
C CYS A 182 6.43 6.99 -0.18
N ILE A 183 5.52 7.93 -0.41
CA ILE A 183 4.27 7.66 -1.15
C ILE A 183 4.52 7.07 -2.54
N GLU A 184 5.53 7.54 -3.27
CA GLU A 184 5.92 7.01 -4.59
C GLU A 184 6.35 5.53 -4.51
N CYS A 185 7.15 5.16 -3.50
CA CYS A 185 7.58 3.78 -3.31
C CYS A 185 6.42 2.89 -2.90
N TYR A 186 5.53 3.41 -2.05
CA TYR A 186 4.31 2.73 -1.67
C TYR A 186 3.44 2.43 -2.90
N GLN A 187 3.10 3.45 -3.71
CA GLN A 187 2.31 3.32 -4.94
C GLN A 187 2.93 2.31 -5.90
N LYS A 188 4.24 2.41 -6.10
CA LYS A 188 4.94 1.45 -6.95
C LYS A 188 4.92 0.03 -6.40
N LEU A 189 4.99 -0.16 -5.08
CA LEU A 189 4.92 -1.49 -4.48
C LEU A 189 3.54 -2.11 -4.64
N ILE A 190 2.46 -1.35 -4.40
CA ILE A 190 1.09 -1.87 -4.55
C ILE A 190 0.79 -2.25 -6.01
N GLU A 191 1.39 -1.55 -6.99
CA GLU A 191 1.27 -1.91 -8.40
C GLU A 191 2.12 -3.14 -8.78
N LEU A 192 3.31 -3.29 -8.20
CA LEU A 192 4.26 -4.33 -8.62
C LEU A 192 4.07 -5.66 -7.90
N ILE A 193 3.70 -5.66 -6.61
CA ILE A 193 3.61 -6.88 -5.81
C ILE A 193 2.59 -7.88 -6.39
N PRO A 194 1.35 -7.47 -6.75
CA PRO A 194 0.34 -8.41 -7.27
C PRO A 194 0.74 -9.07 -8.58
N VAL A 195 1.56 -8.38 -9.38
CA VAL A 195 2.01 -8.84 -10.71
C VAL A 195 3.49 -9.19 -10.75
N ALA A 196 4.11 -9.48 -9.60
CA ALA A 196 5.55 -9.72 -9.52
C ALA A 196 6.00 -10.87 -10.44
N THR A 197 5.15 -11.89 -10.59
CA THR A 197 5.34 -13.03 -11.50
C THR A 197 5.41 -12.64 -12.98
N ASN A 198 4.87 -11.46 -13.36
CA ASN A 198 4.94 -10.93 -14.72
C ASN A 198 6.19 -10.06 -14.97
N ILE A 199 7.08 -9.95 -13.98
CA ILE A 199 8.35 -9.22 -14.11
C ILE A 199 9.46 -10.25 -14.33
N PHE A 200 10.25 -10.06 -15.38
CA PHE A 200 11.30 -11.01 -15.77
C PHE A 200 12.68 -10.47 -15.43
N CYS A 201 13.58 -11.34 -14.99
CA CYS A 201 15.01 -11.07 -14.84
C CYS A 201 15.68 -11.03 -16.22
N THR A 202 16.91 -10.50 -16.28
CA THR A 202 17.80 -10.62 -17.45
C THR A 202 18.06 -12.06 -17.92
N CYS A 203 17.89 -13.06 -17.06
CA CYS A 203 17.96 -14.49 -17.43
C CYS A 203 16.60 -15.06 -17.89
N LYS A 204 15.63 -14.20 -18.23
CA LYS A 204 14.27 -14.53 -18.70
C LYS A 204 13.40 -15.32 -17.70
N ASN A 205 13.81 -15.40 -16.43
CA ASN A 205 13.03 -16.05 -15.37
C ASN A 205 12.24 -15.02 -14.58
N GLN A 206 11.08 -15.43 -14.06
CA GLN A 206 10.23 -14.55 -13.27
C GLN A 206 10.90 -14.11 -11.96
N LEU A 207 10.55 -12.90 -11.53
CA LEU A 207 10.93 -12.37 -10.24
C LEU A 207 9.84 -12.68 -9.20
N ALA A 208 10.27 -12.89 -7.96
CA ALA A 208 9.40 -12.96 -6.80
C ALA A 208 9.71 -11.79 -5.87
N TRP A 209 8.68 -11.10 -5.39
CA TRP A 209 8.86 -10.13 -4.33
C TRP A 209 9.16 -10.85 -3.01
N ARG A 210 10.23 -10.43 -2.31
CA ARG A 210 10.64 -10.97 -1.01
C ARG A 210 10.96 -9.83 -0.05
N PHE A 211 10.23 -9.77 1.04
CA PHE A 211 10.62 -8.92 2.16
C PHE A 211 11.80 -9.54 2.90
N SER A 212 12.78 -8.72 3.27
CA SER A 212 13.94 -9.16 4.04
C SER A 212 14.54 -8.00 4.80
N GLU A 213 15.01 -8.25 6.02
CA GLU A 213 15.81 -7.29 6.78
C GLU A 213 17.13 -6.99 6.03
N VAL A 214 17.73 -8.03 5.45
CA VAL A 214 18.98 -7.97 4.69
C VAL A 214 18.69 -8.30 3.23
N CYS A 215 18.54 -7.27 2.41
CA CYS A 215 18.26 -7.45 0.98
C CYS A 215 19.55 -7.65 0.18
N GLY A 216 20.68 -7.10 0.61
CA GLY A 216 21.93 -7.13 -0.16
C GLY A 216 21.95 -6.07 -1.27
N LYS A 217 22.83 -6.22 -2.26
CA LYS A 217 23.01 -5.24 -3.34
C LYS A 217 22.09 -5.53 -4.52
N CYS A 218 21.48 -4.47 -5.07
CA CYS A 218 20.74 -4.57 -6.33
C CYS A 218 21.71 -4.89 -7.48
N LYS A 219 21.37 -5.88 -8.31
CA LYS A 219 22.20 -6.29 -9.46
C LYS A 219 22.45 -5.14 -10.44
N ARG A 220 21.48 -4.23 -10.58
CA ARG A 220 21.52 -3.07 -11.49
C ARG A 220 22.24 -1.87 -10.89
N CYS A 221 21.64 -1.21 -9.89
CA CYS A 221 22.21 0.03 -9.32
C CYS A 221 23.32 -0.18 -8.29
N LYS A 222 23.61 -1.44 -7.91
CA LYS A 222 24.63 -1.83 -6.90
C LYS A 222 24.42 -1.32 -5.48
N ASN A 223 23.44 -0.44 -5.25
CA ASN A 223 23.07 0.02 -3.92
C ASN A 223 22.65 -1.15 -3.03
N ALA A 224 23.07 -1.09 -1.77
CA ALA A 224 22.63 -2.01 -0.73
C ALA A 224 21.30 -1.52 -0.15
N TYR A 225 20.37 -2.45 0.05
CA TYR A 225 19.06 -2.17 0.62
C TYR A 225 18.89 -2.99 1.91
N LYS A 226 18.19 -2.38 2.87
CA LYS A 226 17.78 -3.01 4.12
C LYS A 226 16.30 -2.75 4.32
N LYS A 227 15.60 -3.67 4.99
CA LYS A 227 14.21 -3.53 5.46
C LYS A 227 13.10 -3.36 4.41
N SER A 228 13.41 -3.01 3.17
CA SER A 228 12.42 -2.76 2.12
C SER A 228 12.00 -3.98 1.31
N GLY A 229 12.80 -5.05 1.33
CA GLY A 229 12.63 -6.18 0.43
C GLY A 229 13.31 -6.01 -0.93
N SER A 230 13.20 -7.03 -1.78
CA SER A 230 13.74 -7.01 -3.14
C SER A 230 12.99 -7.97 -4.05
N PHE A 231 13.02 -7.69 -5.35
CA PHE A 231 12.60 -8.64 -6.38
C PHE A 231 13.74 -9.62 -6.65
N LEU A 232 13.52 -10.88 -6.28
CA LEU A 232 14.50 -11.96 -6.38
C LEU A 232 14.20 -12.84 -7.59
N CYS A 233 15.19 -13.05 -8.44
CA CYS A 233 15.14 -14.12 -9.43
C CYS A 233 15.49 -15.46 -8.76
N LEU A 234 14.57 -16.42 -8.77
CA LEU A 234 14.81 -17.71 -8.10
C LEU A 234 15.89 -18.57 -8.79
N LYS A 235 16.08 -18.41 -10.11
CA LYS A 235 17.12 -19.09 -10.89
C LYS A 235 18.53 -18.53 -10.63
N CYS A 236 18.79 -17.28 -11.02
CA CYS A 236 20.15 -16.70 -10.94
C CYS A 236 20.45 -15.98 -9.61
N LYS A 237 19.50 -15.96 -8.66
CA LYS A 237 19.60 -15.30 -7.34
C LYS A 237 19.87 -13.80 -7.38
N ASN A 238 19.82 -13.17 -8.55
CA ASN A 238 19.93 -11.72 -8.69
C ASN A 238 18.76 -11.03 -7.99
N LYS A 239 19.07 -9.90 -7.34
CA LYS A 239 18.12 -9.09 -6.59
C LYS A 239 17.98 -7.72 -7.24
N PHE A 240 16.76 -7.21 -7.29
CA PHE A 240 16.46 -5.91 -7.86
C PHE A 240 15.67 -5.08 -6.86
N CYS A 241 16.06 -3.82 -6.70
CA CYS A 241 15.32 -2.89 -5.87
C CYS A 241 14.07 -2.39 -6.59
N ILE A 242 13.14 -1.80 -5.82
CA ILE A 242 11.88 -1.26 -6.31
C ILE A 242 12.09 -0.27 -7.45
N LYS A 243 13.13 0.56 -7.40
CA LYS A 243 13.42 1.51 -8.49
C LYS A 243 13.82 0.84 -9.78
N CYS A 244 14.61 -0.22 -9.71
CA CYS A 244 15.23 -0.83 -10.87
C CYS A 244 14.33 -1.81 -11.63
N THR A 245 13.13 -2.10 -11.13
CA THR A 245 12.19 -3.07 -11.73
C THR A 245 11.62 -2.61 -13.08
N ASP A 246 11.29 -1.33 -13.22
CA ASP A 246 10.74 -0.77 -14.48
C ASP A 246 11.70 -0.98 -15.65
N CYS A 247 13.00 -0.88 -15.37
CA CYS A 247 14.01 -1.02 -16.38
C CYS A 247 14.27 -2.48 -16.81
N ILE A 248 13.63 -3.45 -16.16
CA ILE A 248 13.68 -4.87 -16.53
C ILE A 248 12.39 -5.30 -17.24
N ARG A 249 11.27 -4.60 -17.01
CA ARG A 249 10.00 -4.82 -17.73
C ARG A 249 10.12 -4.58 -19.25
N ARG A 250 11.07 -3.76 -19.70
CA ARG A 250 11.19 -3.29 -21.10
C ARG A 250 12.00 -4.18 -22.04
N ASN A 251 12.52 -5.33 -21.58
CA ASN A 251 13.25 -6.26 -22.44
C ASN A 251 12.36 -7.41 -22.94
N ARG A 252 11.23 -7.08 -23.57
CA ARG A 252 10.48 -8.00 -24.43
C ARG A 252 10.75 -7.63 -25.87
#